data_AF-A0A8J6VNX7-F1
#
_entry.id   AF-A0A8J6VNX7-F1
#
_cell.length_a   1.000
_cell.length_b   1.000
_cell.length_c   1.000
_cell.angle_alpha   90.00
_cell.angle_beta   90.00
_cell.angle_gamma   90.00
#
_symmetry.space_group_name_H-M   'P 1'
#
loop_
_entity.id
_entity.type
_entity.pdbx_description
1 polymer ?
#
loop_
_entity_poly.entity_id
_entity_poly.type
_entity_poly.pdbx_seq_one_letter_code
_entity_poly.pdbx_strand_id
1 'polypeptide(L)'
;MNSGADLDWEEAFEYRPGQIVELKAQPGTFDTIADYEAMMVPPIWLVNDSHPRYPHELRVIAQPPMEDNPLRPQCPLNLEKVYA
;
A
#
# COMPACT_ATOMS: atom_id res chain seq x y z
N MET A 1 8.63 33.42 -5.26
CA MET A 1 9.05 32.24 -4.46
C MET A 1 8.11 31.10 -4.82
N ASN A 2 8.65 30.00 -5.34
CA ASN A 2 7.86 28.82 -5.74
C ASN A 2 7.37 28.11 -4.47
N SER A 3 6.07 27.87 -4.38
CA SER A 3 5.35 27.33 -3.22
C SER A 3 5.84 25.93 -2.88
N GLY A 4 6.79 25.81 -1.97
CA GLY A 4 7.27 24.54 -1.42
C GLY A 4 6.26 23.91 -0.46
N ALA A 5 5.03 23.67 -0.94
CA ALA A 5 3.90 23.19 -0.17
C ALA A 5 3.40 21.80 -0.62
N ASP A 6 4.27 20.99 -1.24
CA ASP A 6 3.94 19.64 -1.76
C ASP A 6 4.76 18.52 -1.07
N LEU A 7 5.49 18.80 0.02
CA LEU A 7 6.45 17.84 0.60
C LEU A 7 6.15 17.38 2.03
N ASP A 8 4.92 17.55 2.54
CA ASP A 8 4.59 17.17 3.94
C ASP A 8 3.29 16.35 4.08
N TRP A 9 2.66 15.92 2.98
CA TRP A 9 1.41 15.14 3.02
C TRP A 9 1.57 13.63 2.76
N GLU A 10 2.79 13.13 2.53
CA GLU A 10 3.03 11.73 2.17
C GLU A 10 3.48 10.81 3.33
N GLU A 11 3.63 11.33 4.56
CA GLU A 11 4.26 10.60 5.67
C GLU A 11 3.29 9.79 6.56
N ALA A 12 2.03 9.64 6.16
CA ALA A 12 1.03 8.82 6.88
C ALA A 12 0.65 7.52 6.14
N PHE A 13 1.48 7.05 5.19
CA PHE A 13 1.23 5.76 4.56
C PHE A 13 1.66 4.62 5.48
N GLU A 14 0.68 3.91 6.03
CA GLU A 14 0.94 2.73 6.85
C GLU A 14 1.19 1.50 5.97
N TYR A 15 2.39 0.94 6.08
CA TYR A 15 2.74 -0.32 5.44
C TYR A 15 2.08 -1.47 6.17
N ARG A 16 1.43 -2.37 5.43
CA ARG A 16 0.68 -3.49 5.98
C ARG A 16 0.97 -4.77 5.20
N PRO A 17 1.00 -5.93 5.87
CA PRO A 17 1.05 -7.23 5.20
C PRO A 17 0.01 -7.35 4.08
N GLY A 18 0.39 -7.95 2.96
CA GLY A 18 -0.47 -8.15 1.80
C GLY A 18 -0.56 -6.98 0.82
N GLN A 19 0.05 -5.83 1.10
CA GLN A 19 0.22 -4.76 0.11
C GLN A 19 1.18 -5.20 -1.01
N ILE A 20 0.85 -4.87 -2.26
CA ILE A 20 1.75 -5.09 -3.40
C ILE A 20 2.57 -3.82 -3.62
N VAL A 21 3.89 -4.00 -3.71
CA VAL A 21 4.86 -2.93 -3.91
C VAL A 21 5.73 -3.20 -5.14
N GLU A 22 6.21 -2.13 -5.75
CA GLU A 22 7.23 -2.14 -6.79
C GLU A 22 8.57 -1.65 -6.20
N LEU A 23 9.67 -2.31 -6.56
CA LEU A 23 11.02 -1.85 -6.22
C LEU A 23 11.42 -0.70 -7.15
N LYS A 24 11.65 0.49 -6.60
CA LYS A 24 12.04 1.66 -7.41
C LYS A 24 13.38 1.49 -8.12
N ALA A 25 14.32 0.76 -7.50
CA ALA A 25 15.62 0.47 -8.10
C ALA A 25 15.53 -0.45 -9.33
N GLN A 26 14.46 -1.24 -9.43
CA GLN A 26 14.25 -2.21 -10.50
C GLN A 26 12.78 -2.17 -10.97
N PRO A 27 12.40 -1.12 -11.74
CA PRO A 27 11.03 -0.98 -12.23
C PRO A 27 10.53 -2.23 -12.96
N GLY A 28 9.28 -2.59 -12.72
CA GLY A 28 8.68 -3.85 -13.18
C GLY A 28 8.90 -5.05 -12.26
N THR A 29 9.66 -4.89 -11.16
CA THR A 29 9.78 -5.92 -10.12
C THR A 29 8.79 -5.65 -8.99
N PHE A 30 7.84 -6.57 -8.82
CA PHE A 30 6.78 -6.47 -7.83
C PHE A 30 6.95 -7.54 -6.75
N ASP A 31 6.62 -7.17 -5.51
CA ASP A 31 6.57 -8.09 -4.39
C ASP A 31 5.42 -7.72 -3.44
N THR A 32 5.16 -8.59 -2.47
CA THR A 32 4.15 -8.39 -1.43
C THR A 32 4.84 -8.11 -0.11
N ILE A 33 4.31 -7.18 0.67
CA ILE A 33 4.76 -6.96 2.04
C ILE A 33 4.38 -8.17 2.89
N ALA A 34 5.37 -8.81 3.50
CA ALA A 34 5.18 -9.88 4.45
C ALA A 34 4.89 -9.31 5.85
N ASP A 35 5.68 -8.33 6.28
CA ASP A 35 5.53 -7.69 7.58
C ASP A 35 6.11 -6.27 7.62
N TYR A 36 5.70 -5.49 8.62
CA TYR A 36 6.25 -4.18 8.94
C TYR A 36 6.64 -4.12 10.42
N GLU A 37 7.95 -4.08 10.66
CA GLU A 37 8.53 -4.00 12.00
C GLU A 37 9.08 -2.60 12.25
N ALA A 38 8.28 -1.71 12.83
CA ALA A 38 8.63 -0.29 13.05
C ALA A 38 9.90 -0.07 13.90
N MET A 39 10.31 -1.07 14.69
CA MET A 39 11.53 -1.00 15.52
C MET A 39 12.81 -1.42 14.76
N MET A 40 12.68 -1.92 13.54
CA MET A 40 13.79 -2.38 12.70
C MET A 40 14.19 -1.33 11.66
N VAL A 41 15.45 -1.36 11.25
CA VAL A 41 15.99 -0.45 10.23
C VAL A 41 16.83 -1.27 9.25
N PRO A 42 16.35 -1.54 8.02
CA PRO A 42 15.05 -1.16 7.46
C PRO A 42 13.84 -1.91 8.06
N PRO A 43 12.62 -1.34 7.99
CA PRO A 43 11.44 -1.89 8.70
C PRO A 43 10.52 -2.81 7.88
N ILE A 44 10.61 -2.86 6.55
CA ILE A 44 9.64 -3.58 5.71
C ILE A 44 10.21 -4.91 5.24
N TRP A 45 9.53 -6.02 5.51
CA TRP A 45 9.87 -7.32 4.96
C TRP A 45 9.00 -7.63 3.74
N LEU A 46 9.62 -8.16 2.69
CA LEU A 46 8.91 -8.64 1.50
C LEU A 46 8.88 -10.17 1.49
N VAL A 47 7.86 -10.75 0.86
CA VAL A 47 7.67 -12.21 0.83
C VAL A 47 8.83 -12.93 0.12
N ASN A 48 9.36 -12.35 -0.97
CA ASN A 48 10.39 -12.98 -1.79
C ASN A 48 11.78 -12.33 -1.61
N ASP A 49 11.92 -11.34 -0.74
CA ASP A 49 13.19 -10.72 -0.41
C ASP A 49 13.73 -11.26 0.91
N SER A 50 15.02 -11.59 0.92
CA SER A 50 15.73 -12.05 2.12
C SER A 50 16.17 -10.91 3.03
N HIS A 51 16.11 -9.67 2.53
CA HIS A 51 16.55 -8.48 3.25
C HIS A 51 15.38 -7.50 3.40
N PRO A 52 15.25 -6.84 4.56
CA PRO A 52 14.25 -5.80 4.72
C PRO A 52 14.57 -4.57 3.86
N ARG A 53 13.54 -3.75 3.60
CA ARG A 53 13.58 -2.59 2.71
C ARG A 53 13.10 -1.32 3.38
N TYR A 54 13.67 -0.19 2.96
CA TYR A 54 13.22 1.11 3.38
C TYR A 54 11.95 1.53 2.63
N PRO A 55 11.07 2.31 3.27
CA PRO A 55 9.92 2.93 2.61
C PRO A 55 10.25 3.64 1.29
N HIS A 56 11.37 4.38 1.25
CA HIS A 56 11.74 5.16 0.08
C HIS A 56 12.21 4.29 -1.10
N GLU A 57 12.56 3.01 -0.88
CA GLU A 57 12.93 2.07 -1.95
C GLU A 57 11.70 1.48 -2.66
N LEU A 58 10.51 1.63 -2.06
CA LEU A 58 9.29 0.96 -2.49
C LEU A 58 8.25 1.96 -2.99
N ARG A 59 7.41 1.50 -3.91
CA ARG A 59 6.20 2.19 -4.36
C ARG A 59 5.01 1.25 -4.18
N VAL A 60 4.03 1.63 -3.38
CA VAL A 60 2.82 0.80 -3.22
C VAL A 60 1.96 0.90 -4.47
N ILE A 61 1.60 -0.25 -5.02
CA ILE A 61 0.83 -0.40 -6.26
C ILE A 61 -0.60 -0.81 -5.95
N ALA A 62 -0.81 -1.66 -4.94
CA ALA A 62 -2.14 -2.10 -4.52
C ALA A 62 -2.22 -2.24 -3.00
N GLN A 63 -3.38 -1.88 -2.45
CA GLN A 63 -3.73 -2.19 -1.07
C GLN A 63 -4.18 -3.66 -0.96
N PRO A 64 -4.01 -4.30 0.21
CA PRO A 64 -4.58 -5.62 0.42
C PRO A 64 -6.08 -5.55 0.14
N PRO A 65 -6.68 -6.63 -0.39
CA PRO A 65 -8.14 -6.72 -0.38
C PRO A 65 -8.57 -6.48 1.06
N MET A 66 -9.36 -5.43 1.31
CA MET A 66 -9.94 -5.20 2.64
C MET A 66 -10.58 -6.52 3.03
N GLU A 67 -10.04 -7.17 4.08
CA GLU A 67 -10.74 -8.29 4.68
C GLU A 67 -12.16 -7.80 4.97
N ASP A 68 -13.13 -8.52 4.43
CA ASP A 68 -14.55 -8.26 4.56
C ASP A 68 -14.89 -8.25 6.05
N ASN A 69 -14.78 -7.08 6.67
CA ASN A 69 -15.19 -6.91 8.04
C ASN A 69 -16.71 -7.09 8.06
N PRO A 70 -17.26 -8.15 8.70
CA PRO A 70 -18.69 -8.44 8.68
C PRO A 70 -19.56 -7.35 9.33
N LEU A 71 -18.95 -6.29 9.85
CA LEU A 71 -19.62 -5.14 10.47
C LEU A 71 -19.69 -3.89 9.59
N ARG A 72 -19.20 -3.93 8.33
CA ARG A 72 -19.46 -2.83 7.40
C ARG A 72 -20.85 -3.01 6.78
N PRO A 73 -21.75 -2.02 6.86
CA PRO A 73 -22.95 -2.06 6.03
C PRO A 73 -22.48 -2.15 4.58
N GLN A 74 -22.77 -3.27 3.92
CA GLN A 74 -22.57 -3.39 2.49
C GLN A 74 -23.37 -2.24 1.87
N CYS A 75 -22.67 -1.27 1.27
CA CYS A 75 -23.33 -0.33 0.40
C CYS A 75 -24.01 -1.19 -0.67
N PRO A 76 -25.35 -1.22 -0.74
CA PRO A 76 -26.00 -2.00 -1.77
C PRO A 76 -25.54 -1.41 -3.11
N LEU A 77 -24.97 -2.27 -3.95
CA LEU A 77 -24.80 -2.04 -5.37
C LEU A 77 -26.06 -1.33 -5.88
N ASN A 78 -25.90 -0.13 -6.46
CA ASN A 78 -26.96 0.55 -7.19
C ASN A 78 -27.45 -0.37 -8.31
N LEU A 79 -28.47 -1.15 -7.98
CA LEU A 79 -29.40 -1.72 -8.94
C LEU A 79 -30.15 -0.55 -9.59
N GLU A 80 -30.56 -0.75 -10.83
CA GLU A 80 -31.34 0.17 -11.67
C GLU A 80 -30.50 1.14 -12.53
N LYS A 81 -29.81 0.55 -13.51
CA LYS A 81 -30.14 0.95 -14.89
C LYS A 81 -31.44 0.24 -15.29
N VAL A 82 -32.21 0.90 -16.16
CA VAL A 82 -33.43 0.47 -16.86
C VAL A 82 -34.74 1.00 -16.24
N TYR A 83 -35.00 2.29 -16.47
CA TYR A 83 -36.36 2.69 -16.84
C TYR A 83 -36.37 2.81 -18.38
N ALA A 84 -37.17 1.93 -18.97
CA ALA A 84 -37.66 2.01 -20.35
C ALA A 84 -38.69 3.13 -20.48
#